data_AF-A0A117NR44-F1
#
_entry.id   AF-A0A117NR44-F1
#
_cell.length_a   1.000
_cell.length_b   1.000
_cell.length_c   1.000
_cell.angle_alpha   90.00
_cell.angle_beta   90.00
_cell.angle_gamma   90.00
#
_symmetry.space_group_name_H-M   'P 1'
#
loop_
_entity.id
_entity.type
_entity.pdbx_description
1 polymer ?
#
loop_
_entity_poly.entity_id
_entity_poly.type
_entity_poly.pdbx_seq_one_letter_code
_entity_poly.pdbx_strand_id
1 'polypeptide(L)'
;MPHAKKQEKASDPVKSVGLTSSQTEYLVMGYLCMEKSKVDWKKLAELCNVTPSSARTVFTKGRRCLEKWEEKRTAGTAIKPAEEGEEAEEAAEVEEIEEIEETEENEDDIEDSDDAVEAANAEDAEN
;
A
#
# COMPACT_ATOMS: atom_id res chain seq x y z
N MET A 1 38.67 35.52 19.02
CA MET A 1 38.20 34.96 17.73
C MET A 1 36.84 34.32 17.98
N PRO A 2 35.77 34.75 17.31
CA PRO A 2 34.46 34.12 17.50
C PRO A 2 34.43 32.80 16.73
N HIS A 3 34.21 31.70 17.43
CA HIS A 3 33.98 30.39 16.81
C HIS A 3 32.63 30.42 16.11
N ALA A 4 32.63 30.31 14.78
CA ALA A 4 31.40 30.12 14.01
C ALA A 4 30.77 28.78 14.43
N LYS A 5 29.62 28.84 15.12
CA LYS A 5 28.79 27.66 15.38
C LYS A 5 28.33 27.12 14.03
N LYS A 6 28.91 25.98 13.61
CA LYS A 6 28.48 25.20 12.46
C LYS A 6 27.01 24.84 12.71
N GLN A 7 26.08 25.45 11.97
CA GLN A 7 24.68 25.08 12.03
C GLN A 7 24.55 23.66 11.48
N GLU A 8 24.22 22.72 12.37
CA GLU A 8 23.79 21.39 11.99
C GLU A 8 22.46 21.57 11.22
N LYS A 9 22.49 21.35 9.91
CA LYS A 9 21.28 21.31 9.10
C LYS A 9 20.55 20.03 9.50
N ALA A 10 19.54 20.17 10.35
CA ALA A 10 18.63 19.08 10.62
C ALA A 10 18.01 18.64 9.29
N SER A 11 18.32 17.42 8.86
CA SER A 11 17.67 16.82 7.70
C SER A 11 16.20 16.65 8.04
N ASP A 12 15.32 17.20 7.20
CA ASP A 12 13.88 17.07 7.37
C ASP A 12 13.50 15.60 7.13
N PRO A 13 13.06 14.87 8.18
CA PRO A 13 12.77 13.45 8.04
C PRO A 13 11.68 13.20 7.00
N VAL A 14 10.77 14.15 6.79
CA VAL A 14 9.67 14.04 5.81
C VAL A 14 10.19 14.10 4.38
N LYS A 15 11.23 14.89 4.11
CA LYS A 15 11.88 14.93 2.79
C LYS A 15 12.69 13.68 2.48
N SER A 16 13.10 12.94 3.51
CA SER A 16 13.97 11.77 3.35
C SER A 16 13.25 10.47 2.97
N VAL A 17 11.92 10.43 3.04
CA VAL A 17 11.13 9.19 2.88
C VAL A 17 11.06 8.72 1.42
N GLY A 18 11.31 9.62 0.45
CA GLY A 18 11.37 9.26 -0.97
C GLY A 18 10.02 8.85 -1.58
N LEU A 19 8.90 9.19 -0.94
CA LEU A 19 7.55 8.95 -1.46
C LEU A 19 7.09 10.10 -2.35
N THR A 20 6.38 9.77 -3.43
CA THR A 20 5.60 10.77 -4.17
C THR A 20 4.31 11.12 -3.41
N SER A 21 3.71 12.27 -3.74
CA SER A 21 2.40 12.65 -3.17
C SER A 21 1.33 11.58 -3.42
N SER A 22 1.30 11.02 -4.63
CA SER A 22 0.38 9.93 -4.98
C SER A 22 0.63 8.68 -4.14
N GLN A 23 1.88 8.23 -3.99
CA GLN A 23 2.17 7.07 -3.14
C GLN A 23 1.73 7.30 -1.69
N THR A 24 1.91 8.52 -1.17
CA THR A 24 1.49 8.89 0.19
C THR A 24 -0.02 8.84 0.34
N GLU A 25 -0.76 9.39 -0.62
CA GLU A 25 -2.22 9.35 -0.66
C GLU A 25 -2.74 7.91 -0.70
N TYR A 26 -2.20 7.07 -1.59
CA TYR A 26 -2.62 5.67 -1.69
C TYR A 26 -2.30 4.88 -0.43
N LEU A 27 -1.16 5.13 0.24
CA LEU A 27 -0.84 4.50 1.51
C LEU A 27 -1.88 4.86 2.59
N VAL A 28 -2.18 6.14 2.76
CA VAL A 28 -3.17 6.61 3.76
C VAL A 28 -4.56 6.03 3.47
N MET A 29 -5.02 6.12 2.23
CA MET A 29 -6.32 5.55 1.83
C MET A 29 -6.35 4.03 1.97
N GLY A 30 -5.26 3.35 1.64
CA GLY A 30 -5.16 1.90 1.76
C GLY A 30 -5.23 1.42 3.21
N TYR A 31 -4.70 2.20 4.17
CA TYR A 31 -4.88 1.92 5.60
C TYR A 31 -6.35 2.05 6.04
N LEU A 32 -7.09 3.02 5.51
CA LEU A 32 -8.53 3.15 5.78
C LEU A 32 -9.35 2.01 5.17
N CYS A 33 -8.86 1.43 4.07
CA CYS A 33 -9.47 0.28 3.40
C CYS A 33 -9.02 -1.07 3.96
N MET A 34 -8.24 -1.11 5.04
CA MET A 34 -7.70 -2.34 5.58
C MET A 34 -8.71 -3.03 6.50
N GLU A 35 -9.00 -4.30 6.23
CA GLU A 35 -9.76 -5.17 7.11
C GLU A 35 -8.83 -6.24 7.68
N LYS A 36 -8.70 -6.25 9.01
CA LYS A 36 -7.67 -7.03 9.73
C LYS A 36 -6.26 -6.63 9.25
N SER A 37 -5.63 -7.46 8.42
CA SER A 37 -4.28 -7.26 7.87
C SER A 37 -4.24 -7.22 6.34
N LYS A 38 -5.41 -7.20 5.68
CA LYS A 38 -5.53 -7.19 4.22
C LYS A 38 -6.18 -5.90 3.74
N VAL A 39 -5.63 -5.31 2.69
CA VAL A 39 -6.21 -4.14 2.04
C VAL A 39 -7.34 -4.58 1.11
N ASP A 40 -8.51 -3.95 1.24
CA ASP A 40 -9.60 -4.07 0.27
C ASP A 40 -9.28 -3.24 -0.97
N TRP A 41 -8.77 -3.93 -2.01
CA TRP A 41 -8.35 -3.29 -3.26
C TRP A 41 -9.51 -2.67 -4.04
N LYS A 42 -10.74 -3.18 -3.86
CA LYS A 42 -11.92 -2.64 -4.54
C LYS A 42 -12.29 -1.30 -3.93
N LYS A 43 -12.34 -1.21 -2.59
CA LYS A 43 -12.60 0.06 -1.88
C LYS A 43 -11.51 1.10 -2.15
N LEU A 44 -10.24 0.69 -2.15
CA LEU A 44 -9.14 1.61 -2.45
C LEU A 44 -9.23 2.17 -3.87
N ALA A 45 -9.53 1.31 -4.84
CA ALA A 45 -9.70 1.71 -6.24
C ALA A 45 -10.85 2.71 -6.42
N GLU A 46 -11.96 2.49 -5.73
CA GLU A 46 -13.11 3.39 -5.73
C GLU A 46 -12.76 4.76 -5.12
N LEU A 47 -12.08 4.79 -3.96
CA LEU A 47 -11.64 6.03 -3.32
C LEU A 47 -10.67 6.84 -4.19
N CYS A 48 -9.77 6.15 -4.90
CA CYS A 48 -8.77 6.78 -5.75
C CYS A 48 -9.23 6.97 -7.21
N ASN A 49 -10.45 6.56 -7.56
CA ASN A 49 -11.01 6.60 -8.92
C ASN A 49 -10.10 5.96 -9.99
N VAL A 50 -9.61 4.75 -9.72
CA VAL A 50 -8.74 3.96 -10.62
C VAL A 50 -9.17 2.50 -10.66
N THR A 51 -8.46 1.65 -11.42
CA THR A 51 -8.65 0.21 -11.37
C THR A 51 -8.01 -0.41 -10.12
N PRO A 52 -8.54 -1.54 -9.59
CA PRO A 52 -7.92 -2.27 -8.48
C PRO A 52 -6.44 -2.61 -8.70
N SER A 53 -6.06 -3.01 -9.92
CA SER A 53 -4.67 -3.33 -10.27
C SER A 53 -3.76 -2.10 -10.18
N SER A 54 -4.23 -0.94 -10.64
CA SER A 54 -3.48 0.32 -10.53
C SER A 54 -3.31 0.74 -9.07
N ALA A 55 -4.38 0.66 -8.28
CA ALA A 55 -4.34 0.97 -6.86
C ALA A 55 -3.38 0.07 -6.07
N ARG A 56 -3.43 -1.25 -6.33
CA ARG A 56 -2.48 -2.20 -5.75
C ARG A 56 -1.05 -1.85 -6.13
N THR A 57 -0.80 -1.50 -7.39
CA THR A 57 0.55 -1.16 -7.87
C THR A 57 1.12 0.06 -7.17
N VAL A 58 0.36 1.16 -7.09
CA VAL A 58 0.84 2.40 -6.44
C VAL A 58 1.03 2.18 -4.94
N PHE A 59 0.07 1.54 -4.26
CA PHE A 59 0.17 1.22 -2.83
C PHE A 59 1.41 0.36 -2.52
N THR A 60 1.62 -0.72 -3.27
CA THR A 60 2.74 -1.63 -3.03
C THR A 60 4.09 -0.98 -3.34
N LYS A 61 4.19 -0.13 -4.37
CA LYS A 61 5.38 0.70 -4.62
C LYS A 61 5.68 1.62 -3.44
N GLY A 62 4.68 2.35 -2.94
CA GLY A 62 4.83 3.20 -1.76
C GLY A 62 5.27 2.43 -0.52
N ARG A 63 4.68 1.25 -0.27
CA ARG A 63 5.05 0.39 0.85
C ARG A 63 6.49 -0.09 0.77
N ARG A 64 6.94 -0.55 -0.41
CA ARG A 64 8.35 -0.95 -0.64
C ARG A 64 9.32 0.20 -0.43
N CYS A 65 8.95 1.44 -0.80
CA CYS A 65 9.78 2.61 -0.52
C CYS A 65 9.96 2.83 0.99
N LEU A 66 8.90 2.67 1.78
CA LEU A 66 8.98 2.73 3.24
C LEU A 66 9.83 1.62 3.85
N GLU A 67 9.68 0.38 3.38
CA GLU A 67 10.49 -0.76 3.80
C GLU A 67 11.99 -0.49 3.54
N LYS A 68 12.36 -0.04 2.33
CA LYS A 68 13.73 0.35 1.99
C LYS A 68 14.25 1.52 2.83
N TRP A 69 13.41 2.51 3.12
CA TRP A 69 13.79 3.64 3.96
C TRP A 69 14.08 3.19 5.39
N GLU A 70 13.27 2.28 5.94
CA GLU A 70 13.48 1.67 7.25
C GLU A 70 14.77 0.85 7.30
N GLU A 71 15.03 0.03 6.27
CA GLU A 71 16.28 -0.71 6.11
C GLU A 71 17.50 0.23 6.11
N LYS A 72 17.48 1.30 5.32
CA LYS A 72 18.56 2.30 5.28
C LYS A 72 18.74 3.00 6.62
N ARG A 73 17.64 3.35 7.30
CA ARG A 73 17.66 4.01 8.61
C ARG A 73 18.24 3.08 9.68
N THR A 74 17.85 1.82 9.69
CA THR A 74 18.32 0.82 10.66
C THR A 74 19.77 0.41 10.39
N ALA A 75 20.16 0.23 9.13
CA ALA A 75 21.55 -0.03 8.72
C ALA A 75 22.48 1.16 9.02
N GLY A 76 22.04 2.39 8.77
CA GLY A 76 22.78 3.62 9.09
C GLY A 76 22.94 3.87 10.60
N THR A 77 22.11 3.24 11.44
CA THR A 77 22.28 3.31 12.90
C THR A 77 23.44 2.43 13.39
N ALA A 78 23.88 1.45 12.59
CA ALA A 78 24.97 0.53 12.95
C ALA A 78 26.38 1.04 12.59
N ILE A 79 26.52 2.15 11.83
CA ILE A 79 27.83 2.66 11.39
C ILE A 79 27.92 4.17 11.68
N LYS A 80 28.74 4.51 12.69
CA LYS A 80 29.14 5.89 13.04
C LYS A 80 30.16 6.44 12.00
N PRO A 81 30.40 7.76 11.97
CA PRO A 81 30.18 8.66 10.83
C PRO A 81 31.42 8.90 9.95
N ALA A 82 31.21 8.90 8.64
CA ALA A 82 32.02 9.48 7.54
C ALA A 82 31.59 8.68 6.30
N GLU A 83 31.11 9.22 5.20
CA GLU A 83 31.70 10.25 4.36
C GLU A 83 30.60 10.68 3.36
N GLU A 84 30.68 11.91 2.87
CA GLU A 84 29.79 12.44 1.82
C GLU A 84 29.83 11.55 0.57
N GLY A 85 28.67 11.24 0.01
CA GLY A 85 28.53 10.44 -1.21
C GLY A 85 27.19 10.75 -1.87
N GLU A 86 27.18 11.86 -2.58
CA GLU A 86 26.12 12.37 -3.43
C GLU A 86 25.95 11.41 -4.63
N GLU A 87 24.90 10.60 -4.65
CA GLU A 87 24.44 9.93 -5.87
C GLU A 87 22.95 10.21 -6.06
N ALA A 88 22.69 11.23 -6.86
CA ALA A 88 21.46 11.39 -7.60
C ALA A 88 21.47 10.36 -8.74
N GLU A 89 20.83 9.20 -8.53
CA GLU A 89 20.45 8.35 -9.66
C GLU A 89 19.12 8.85 -10.23
N GLU A 90 19.23 9.45 -11.42
CA GLU A 90 18.15 9.63 -12.37
C GLU A 90 17.31 8.36 -12.46
N ALA A 91 16.02 8.48 -12.14
CA ALA A 91 15.04 7.47 -12.49
C ALA A 91 14.89 7.47 -14.02
N ALA A 92 15.65 6.60 -14.69
CA ALA A 92 15.36 6.19 -16.04
C ALA A 92 13.95 5.59 -16.07
N GLU A 93 13.06 6.20 -16.87
CA GLU A 93 11.83 5.56 -17.32
C GLU A 93 12.21 4.23 -17.99
N VAL A 94 11.85 3.12 -17.36
CA VAL A 94 11.80 1.83 -18.02
C VAL A 94 10.33 1.43 -18.04
N GLU A 95 9.69 1.66 -19.18
CA GLU A 95 8.49 0.91 -19.59
C GLU A 95 8.90 -0.55 -19.76
N GLU A 96 8.79 -1.33 -18.70
CA GLU A 96 8.82 -2.80 -18.80
C GLU A 96 7.38 -3.29 -18.57
N ILE A 97 6.70 -3.54 -19.69
CA ILE A 97 5.46 -4.30 -19.72
C ILE A 97 5.86 -5.75 -19.47
N GLU A 98 5.92 -6.16 -18.20
CA GLU A 98 5.90 -7.59 -17.88
C GLU A 98 4.45 -8.08 -18.01
N GLU A 99 4.17 -8.78 -19.11
CA GLU A 99 3.06 -9.73 -19.20
C GLU A 99 3.20 -10.72 -18.04
N ILE A 100 2.36 -10.54 -17.02
CA ILE A 100 2.23 -11.52 -15.95
C ILE A 100 1.23 -12.55 -16.46
N GLU A 101 1.71 -13.75 -16.78
CA GLU A 101 0.88 -14.91 -17.10
C GLU A 101 -0.20 -15.07 -16.01
N GLU A 102 -1.46 -15.07 -16.48
CA GLU A 102 -2.64 -15.40 -15.69
C GLU A 102 -2.45 -16.78 -15.06
N THR A 103 -2.19 -16.79 -13.75
CA THR A 103 -2.49 -17.95 -12.92
C THR A 103 -3.86 -17.69 -12.31
N GLU A 104 -4.89 -18.18 -12.99
CA GLU A 104 -6.20 -18.39 -12.41
C GLU A 104 -6.07 -19.42 -11.28
N GLU A 105 -5.85 -18.95 -10.05
CA GLU A 105 -6.19 -19.71 -8.86
C GLU A 105 -7.67 -19.46 -8.56
N ASN A 106 -8.47 -20.34 -9.16
CA ASN A 106 -9.82 -20.73 -8.77
C ASN A 106 -9.84 -21.15 -7.29
N GLU A 107 -10.73 -20.57 -6.47
CA GLU A 107 -11.22 -21.01 -5.14
C GLU A 107 -12.01 -19.81 -4.54
N ASP A 108 -13.27 -19.85 -4.08
CA ASP A 108 -14.22 -20.91 -3.81
C ASP A 108 -15.62 -20.32 -3.94
N ASP A 109 -16.50 -21.03 -4.64
CA ASP A 109 -17.94 -20.84 -4.63
C ASP A 109 -18.47 -21.36 -3.28
N ILE A 110 -18.63 -20.47 -2.32
CA ILE A 110 -19.40 -20.76 -1.10
C ILE A 110 -20.83 -20.30 -1.37
N GLU A 111 -21.55 -21.07 -2.19
CA GLU A 111 -23.00 -21.01 -2.22
C GLU A 111 -23.49 -21.59 -0.89
N ASP A 112 -23.80 -20.69 0.04
CA ASP A 112 -24.37 -21.02 1.34
C ASP A 112 -25.74 -21.66 1.10
N SER A 113 -25.74 -22.99 1.15
CA SER A 113 -26.91 -23.86 1.11
C SER A 113 -27.74 -23.63 2.38
N ASP A 114 -28.60 -22.61 2.36
CA ASP A 114 -29.62 -22.43 3.39
C ASP A 114 -30.89 -23.22 3.01
N ASP A 115 -30.83 -24.52 3.29
CA ASP A 115 -32.00 -25.40 3.38
C ASP A 115 -32.78 -25.01 4.64
N ALA A 116 -33.73 -24.08 4.50
CA ALA A 116 -34.57 -23.62 5.59
C ALA A 116 -36.05 -23.95 5.33
N VAL A 117 -36.41 -25.17 5.75
CA VAL A 117 -37.64 -25.61 6.45
C VAL A 117 -39.01 -25.05 6.04
N GLU A 118 -39.90 -26.00 5.73
CA GLU A 118 -41.35 -25.89 5.59
C GLU A 118 -42.03 -24.91 6.55
N ALA A 119 -42.81 -23.99 5.98
CA ALA A 119 -43.91 -23.33 6.65
C ALA A 119 -45.23 -23.85 6.08
N ALA A 120 -45.93 -24.64 6.88
CA ALA A 120 -47.28 -25.12 6.64
C ALA A 120 -48.24 -23.93 6.43
N ASN A 121 -48.89 -23.87 5.26
CA ASN A 121 -50.05 -23.01 5.07
C ASN A 121 -51.27 -23.66 5.74
N ALA A 122 -51.67 -23.09 6.85
CA ALA A 122 -53.04 -23.16 7.35
C ALA A 122 -53.75 -21.86 6.94
N GLU A 123 -54.60 -21.94 5.91
CA GLU A 123 -55.74 -21.02 5.71
C GLU A 123 -56.97 -21.94 5.72
N ASP A 124 -57.68 -22.00 6.84
CA ASP A 124 -58.74 -21.07 7.27
C ASP A 124 -60.01 -21.22 6.45
N ALA A 125 -61.10 -21.35 7.19
CA ALA A 125 -62.39 -21.82 6.73
C ALA A 125 -63.23 -20.66 6.19
N GLU A 126 -63.83 -20.81 5.00
CA GLU A 126 -65.07 -20.09 4.68
C GLU A 126 -66.04 -20.96 3.87
N ASN A 127 -67.16 -21.25 4.56
CA ASN A 127 -68.54 -21.44 4.11
C ASN A 127 -68.97 -22.73 3.38
#